data_AF-T1CCT2-F1
#
_entry.id   AF-T1CCT2-F1
#
_cell.length_a   1.000
_cell.length_b   1.000
_cell.length_c   1.000
_cell.angle_alpha   90.00
_cell.angle_beta   90.00
_cell.angle_gamma   90.00
#
_symmetry.space_group_name_H-M   'P 1'
#
loop_
_entity.id
_entity.type
_entity.pdbx_description
1 polymer ?
#
loop_
_entity_poly.entity_id
_entity_poly.type
_entity_poly.pdbx_seq_one_letter_code
_entity_poly.pdbx_strand_id
1 'polypeptide(L)'
;MPPFVAYDERIQGYRCPAYEYFKLKELYPESEDHVFENESKLNFTHSEKLRSYQQKAIDLWSSNNKKGVVVLPTAAGKTHIGIDAIAKLSVSTIIIAPTIELIQQWKNKLESTLGIEVGQIGGGEKILKPVTVSTYDSAYLMAEELGNRFEFLLVDEVHHLASERYLEIAKMYASPYRLGLTATFERVDMLHEKLETVMGGKIFELGYEELSEFLSGYEIIRIPVDLEQEEEEEYERNRDIFTSYLRKHRITMKGPWDFEKFILSSWNPEGREALTAWRKAREIAFSARIKTDAVRYVL
;
A
#
# COMPACT_ATOMS: atom_id res chain seq x y z
N MET A 1 8.86 0.12 31.82
CA MET A 1 9.27 0.03 30.41
C MET A 1 8.05 -0.38 29.58
N PRO A 2 7.75 0.28 28.45
CA PRO A 2 6.57 -0.05 27.63
C PRO A 2 6.65 -1.48 27.05
N PRO A 3 5.52 -2.13 26.75
CA PRO A 3 5.50 -3.53 26.30
C PRO A 3 6.17 -3.76 24.94
N PHE A 4 6.33 -2.71 24.12
CA PHE A 4 6.99 -2.76 22.82
C PHE A 4 8.52 -2.51 22.88
N VAL A 5 9.07 -2.30 24.09
CA VAL A 5 10.50 -2.09 24.32
C VAL A 5 11.09 -3.30 25.03
N ALA A 6 12.18 -3.85 24.49
CA ALA A 6 12.86 -5.01 25.03
C ALA A 6 14.35 -4.69 25.31
N TYR A 7 14.90 -5.23 26.38
CA TYR A 7 16.33 -5.18 26.63
C TYR A 7 17.05 -6.15 25.69
N ASP A 8 18.13 -5.71 25.05
CA ASP A 8 18.99 -6.52 24.20
C ASP A 8 20.41 -6.55 24.78
N GLU A 9 20.80 -7.73 25.26
CA GLU A 9 22.10 -7.95 25.88
C GLU A 9 23.27 -7.69 24.91
N ARG A 10 23.08 -7.81 23.60
CA ARG A 10 24.18 -7.64 22.63
C ARG A 10 24.64 -6.20 22.52
N ILE A 11 23.72 -5.26 22.77
CA ILE A 11 23.99 -3.82 22.76
C ILE A 11 23.96 -3.20 24.16
N GLN A 12 23.72 -4.02 25.20
CA GLN A 12 23.56 -3.59 26.59
C GLN A 12 22.59 -2.41 26.74
N GLY A 13 21.43 -2.51 26.09
CA GLY A 13 20.47 -1.41 25.99
C GLY A 13 19.05 -1.85 25.64
N TYR A 14 18.11 -0.93 25.81
CA TYR A 14 16.71 -1.13 25.42
C TYR A 14 16.51 -0.76 23.95
N ARG A 15 15.75 -1.59 23.23
CA ARG A 15 15.41 -1.37 21.83
C ARG A 15 13.94 -1.64 21.56
N CYS A 16 13.42 -1.03 20.51
CA CYS A 16 12.12 -1.31 19.92
C CYS A 16 12.21 -1.15 18.40
N PRO A 17 11.20 -1.59 17.63
CA PRO A 17 11.07 -1.19 16.24
C PRO A 17 11.04 0.33 16.09
N ALA A 18 11.65 0.86 15.03
CA ALA A 18 11.81 2.30 14.85
C ALA A 18 10.46 3.04 14.73
N TYR A 19 9.44 2.42 14.13
CA TYR A 19 8.11 3.03 13.99
C TYR A 19 7.42 3.35 15.32
N GLU A 20 7.89 2.77 16.44
CA GLU A 20 7.41 3.08 17.79
C GLU A 20 8.00 4.39 18.36
N TYR A 21 8.90 5.05 17.63
CA TYR A 21 9.52 6.33 18.00
C TYR A 21 8.49 7.38 18.46
N PHE A 22 7.39 7.54 17.71
CA PHE A 22 6.34 8.50 18.09
C PHE A 22 5.75 8.20 19.47
N LYS A 23 5.49 6.92 19.79
CA LYS A 23 4.96 6.53 21.11
C LYS A 23 5.99 6.76 22.21
N LEU A 24 7.28 6.54 21.93
CA LEU A 24 8.34 6.86 22.88
C LEU A 24 8.42 8.34 23.18
N LYS A 25 8.33 9.19 22.15
CA LYS A 25 8.34 10.65 22.30
C LYS A 25 7.14 11.15 23.11
N GLU A 26 5.96 10.55 22.93
CA GLU A 26 4.78 10.86 23.76
C GLU A 26 4.93 10.41 25.22
N LEU A 27 5.54 9.23 25.46
CA LEU A 27 5.74 8.70 26.81
C LEU A 27 6.87 9.41 27.58
N TYR A 28 7.86 9.93 26.86
CA TYR A 28 9.05 10.56 27.43
C TYR A 28 9.34 11.91 26.74
N PRO A 29 8.48 12.93 26.90
CA PRO A 29 8.61 14.20 26.20
C PRO A 29 9.88 14.99 26.53
N GLU A 30 10.46 14.76 27.72
CA GLU A 30 11.67 15.43 28.21
C GLU A 30 12.96 14.68 27.86
N SER A 31 12.90 13.60 27.05
CA SER A 31 14.09 12.86 26.65
C SER A 31 14.92 13.65 25.63
N GLU A 32 16.24 13.50 25.69
CA GLU A 32 17.13 13.96 24.64
C GLU A 32 16.87 13.17 23.34
N ASP A 33 16.54 13.86 22.26
CA ASP A 33 16.09 13.26 21.00
C ASP A 33 17.11 13.51 19.89
N HIS A 34 17.81 12.44 19.49
CA HIS A 34 18.80 12.44 18.42
C HIS A 34 18.32 11.65 17.19
N VAL A 35 17.02 11.36 17.07
CA VAL A 35 16.53 10.51 15.96
C VAL A 35 16.58 11.26 14.64
N PHE A 36 16.04 12.48 14.62
CA PHE A 36 16.06 13.37 13.47
C PHE A 36 16.95 14.57 13.78
N GLU A 37 18.24 14.50 13.44
CA GLU A 37 19.13 15.64 13.60
C GLU A 37 18.80 16.70 12.55
N ASN A 38 18.27 17.83 13.04
CA ASN A 38 17.72 18.98 12.30
C ASN A 38 18.28 19.19 10.88
N GLU A 39 17.55 18.74 9.87
CA GLU A 39 17.58 19.39 8.56
C GLU A 39 16.83 20.73 8.70
N SER A 40 17.42 21.80 8.18
CA SER A 40 16.91 23.19 8.21
C SER A 40 15.39 23.29 8.05
N LYS A 41 14.73 24.20 8.80
CA LYS A 41 13.29 24.47 8.67
C LYS A 41 12.88 24.54 7.20
N LEU A 42 12.12 23.54 6.76
CA LEU A 42 11.57 23.50 5.41
C LEU A 42 10.29 24.34 5.42
N ASN A 43 9.99 24.95 4.28
CA ASN A 43 8.73 25.66 4.09
C ASN A 43 8.29 25.45 2.64
N PHE A 44 7.29 24.62 2.47
CA PHE A 44 6.75 24.25 1.18
C PHE A 44 5.38 24.92 0.99
N THR A 45 5.15 25.49 -0.18
CA THR A 45 3.87 26.11 -0.53
C THR A 45 3.48 25.72 -1.95
N HIS A 46 2.18 25.54 -2.19
CA HIS A 46 1.63 25.37 -3.54
C HIS A 46 0.30 26.13 -3.66
N SER A 47 -0.10 26.41 -4.90
CA SER A 47 -1.36 27.09 -5.21
C SER A 47 -2.46 26.15 -5.73
N GLU A 48 -2.21 24.84 -5.77
CA GLU A 48 -3.21 23.88 -6.24
C GLU A 48 -4.39 23.80 -5.29
N LYS A 49 -5.62 23.84 -5.83
CA LYS A 49 -6.84 23.68 -5.05
C LYS A 49 -7.26 22.22 -5.06
N LEU A 50 -7.37 21.64 -3.87
CA LEU A 50 -7.94 20.31 -3.69
C LEU A 50 -9.45 20.30 -3.98
N ARG A 51 -9.94 19.18 -4.53
CA ARG A 51 -11.37 18.89 -4.59
C ARG A 51 -11.91 18.61 -3.18
N SER A 52 -13.22 18.74 -2.98
CA SER A 52 -13.85 18.58 -1.66
C SER A 52 -13.52 17.23 -0.99
N TYR A 53 -13.55 16.13 -1.73
CA TYR A 53 -13.19 14.81 -1.20
C TYR A 53 -11.70 14.67 -0.87
N GLN A 54 -10.82 15.33 -1.63
CA GLN A 54 -9.38 15.35 -1.37
C GLN A 54 -9.09 16.14 -0.10
N GLN A 55 -9.75 17.29 0.08
CA GLN A 55 -9.66 18.08 1.31
C GLN A 55 -10.14 17.28 2.51
N LYS A 56 -11.29 16.60 2.39
CA LYS A 56 -11.81 15.71 3.44
C LYS A 56 -10.83 14.61 3.81
N ALA A 57 -10.16 13.98 2.83
CA ALA A 57 -9.14 12.97 3.08
C ALA A 57 -7.97 13.53 3.91
N ILE A 58 -7.49 14.73 3.57
CA ILE A 58 -6.42 15.42 4.32
C ILE A 58 -6.84 15.79 5.73
N ASP A 59 -8.08 16.26 5.91
CA ASP A 59 -8.57 16.69 7.22
C ASP A 59 -8.72 15.48 8.17
N LEU A 60 -9.21 14.35 7.65
CA LEU A 60 -9.27 13.07 8.37
C LEU A 60 -7.87 12.56 8.72
N TRP A 61 -6.92 12.62 7.78
CA TRP A 61 -5.53 12.26 8.04
C TRP A 61 -4.89 13.13 9.12
N SER A 62 -5.12 14.44 9.05
CA SER A 62 -4.61 15.41 10.02
C SER A 62 -5.16 15.14 11.42
N SER A 63 -6.44 14.76 11.52
CA SER A 63 -7.12 14.41 12.78
C SER A 63 -6.67 13.06 13.34
N ASN A 64 -6.22 12.13 12.50
CA ASN A 64 -5.70 10.82 12.90
C ASN A 64 -4.19 10.84 13.18
N ASN A 65 -3.72 11.87 13.89
CA ASN A 65 -2.30 12.07 14.22
C ASN A 65 -1.37 12.06 12.99
N LYS A 66 -1.86 12.48 11.82
CA LYS A 66 -1.11 12.47 10.55
C LYS A 66 -0.61 11.06 10.17
N LYS A 67 -1.42 10.05 10.50
CA LYS A 67 -1.24 8.65 10.16
C LYS A 67 -2.49 8.15 9.45
N GLY A 68 -2.34 7.39 8.38
CA GLY A 68 -3.46 6.65 7.80
C GLY A 68 -3.27 6.32 6.33
N VAL A 69 -4.22 5.55 5.82
CA VAL A 69 -4.32 5.13 4.43
C VAL A 69 -5.58 5.71 3.78
N VAL A 70 -5.38 6.37 2.65
CA VAL A 70 -6.42 6.94 1.80
C VAL A 70 -6.62 6.05 0.59
N VAL A 71 -7.87 5.62 0.39
CA VAL A 71 -8.28 4.71 -0.68
C VAL A 71 -9.07 5.49 -1.70
N LEU A 72 -8.49 5.66 -2.89
CA LEU A 72 -9.07 6.42 -3.97
C LEU A 72 -8.78 5.78 -5.31
N PRO A 73 -9.79 5.65 -6.20
CA PRO A 73 -9.62 5.18 -7.55
C PRO A 73 -8.47 5.85 -8.32
N THR A 74 -7.99 5.17 -9.35
CA THR A 74 -7.03 5.77 -10.28
C THR A 74 -7.64 7.03 -10.92
N ALA A 75 -6.80 8.00 -11.28
CA ALA A 75 -7.21 9.33 -11.75
C ALA A 75 -8.02 10.21 -10.77
N ALA A 76 -8.31 9.76 -9.54
CA ALA A 76 -8.92 10.59 -8.51
C ALA A 76 -7.98 11.67 -7.91
N GLY A 77 -6.71 11.71 -8.36
CA GLY A 77 -5.74 12.70 -7.94
C GLY A 77 -5.07 12.42 -6.59
N LYS A 78 -4.78 11.15 -6.28
CA LYS A 78 -4.03 10.73 -5.07
C LYS A 78 -2.74 11.55 -4.87
N THR A 79 -2.03 11.84 -5.95
CA THR A 79 -0.80 12.63 -5.94
C THR A 79 -1.00 14.03 -5.35
N HIS A 80 -2.15 14.69 -5.62
CA HIS A 80 -2.45 16.01 -5.04
C HIS A 80 -2.60 15.97 -3.52
N ILE A 81 -3.20 14.90 -2.98
CA ILE A 81 -3.28 14.68 -1.53
C ILE A 81 -1.87 14.53 -0.95
N GLY A 82 -1.01 13.75 -1.59
CA GLY A 82 0.37 13.61 -1.15
C GLY A 82 1.14 14.92 -1.12
N ILE A 83 1.02 15.74 -2.17
CA ILE A 83 1.68 17.05 -2.27
C ILE A 83 1.16 18.02 -1.20
N ASP A 84 -0.15 18.08 -0.99
CA ASP A 84 -0.75 18.92 0.06
C ASP A 84 -0.29 18.48 1.46
N ALA A 85 -0.20 17.17 1.73
CA ALA A 85 0.33 16.64 2.97
C ALA A 85 1.81 17.03 3.19
N ILE A 86 2.64 16.93 2.13
CA ILE A 86 4.04 17.37 2.16
C ILE A 86 4.13 18.86 2.48
N ALA A 87 3.32 19.68 1.80
CA ALA A 87 3.32 21.11 2.01
C ALA A 87 2.88 21.49 3.44
N LYS A 88 1.80 20.88 3.93
CA LYS A 88 1.27 21.10 5.27
C LYS A 88 2.23 20.71 6.39
N LEU A 89 3.00 19.63 6.22
CA LEU A 89 3.99 19.24 7.23
C LEU A 89 5.27 20.05 7.12
N SER A 90 5.76 20.29 5.91
CA SER A 90 7.05 20.94 5.67
C SER A 90 8.19 20.33 6.51
N VAL A 91 8.32 19.00 6.43
CA VAL A 91 9.36 18.20 7.09
C VAL A 91 10.07 17.30 6.08
N SER A 92 11.18 16.68 6.46
CA SER A 92 11.88 15.75 5.58
C SER A 92 10.96 14.59 5.20
N THR A 93 10.82 14.35 3.90
CA THR A 93 9.83 13.41 3.36
C THR A 93 10.49 12.39 2.42
N ILE A 94 10.14 11.13 2.61
CA ILE A 94 10.37 10.09 1.60
C ILE A 94 9.05 9.63 0.98
N ILE A 95 9.03 9.54 -0.34
CA ILE A 95 7.93 9.01 -1.13
C ILE A 95 8.36 7.65 -1.69
N ILE A 96 7.63 6.59 -1.39
CA ILE A 96 7.93 5.23 -1.85
C ILE A 96 6.89 4.80 -2.88
N ALA A 97 7.32 4.41 -4.08
CA ALA A 97 6.44 3.96 -5.16
C ALA A 97 6.97 2.66 -5.82
N PRO A 98 6.11 1.83 -6.45
CA PRO A 98 6.52 0.50 -6.89
C PRO A 98 7.46 0.48 -8.11
N THR A 99 7.41 1.48 -8.99
CA THR A 99 8.18 1.49 -10.24
C THR A 99 9.06 2.73 -10.39
N ILE A 100 10.11 2.61 -11.20
CA ILE A 100 10.99 3.74 -11.56
C ILE A 100 10.19 4.85 -12.25
N GLU A 101 9.23 4.49 -13.09
CA GLU A 101 8.38 5.45 -13.78
C GLU A 101 7.52 6.27 -12.80
N LEU A 102 6.93 5.63 -11.79
CA LEU A 102 6.13 6.32 -10.79
C LEU A 102 6.97 7.27 -9.92
N ILE A 103 8.18 6.86 -9.51
CA ILE A 103 9.05 7.79 -8.76
C ILE A 103 9.45 9.00 -9.62
N GLN A 104 9.66 8.84 -10.93
CA GLN A 104 9.93 9.96 -11.83
C GLN A 104 8.71 10.88 -11.98
N GLN A 105 7.51 10.31 -12.09
CA GLN A 105 6.27 11.10 -12.10
C GLN A 105 6.11 11.91 -10.81
N TRP A 106 6.35 11.29 -9.66
CA TRP A 106 6.36 11.98 -8.36
C TRP A 106 7.39 13.09 -8.30
N LYS A 107 8.64 12.81 -8.70
CA LYS A 107 9.74 13.79 -8.73
C LYS A 107 9.34 15.01 -9.56
N ASN A 108 9.00 14.81 -10.83
CA ASN A 108 8.62 15.90 -11.74
C ASN A 108 7.43 16.72 -11.21
N LYS A 109 6.42 16.03 -10.64
CA LYS A 109 5.25 16.71 -10.09
C LYS A 109 5.58 17.53 -8.85
N LEU A 110 6.41 17.01 -7.95
CA LEU A 110 6.86 17.73 -6.75
C LEU A 110 7.72 18.95 -7.12
N GLU A 111 8.69 18.80 -8.03
CA GLU A 111 9.55 19.89 -8.47
C GLU A 111 8.74 21.01 -9.13
N SER A 112 7.79 20.65 -10.01
CA SER A 112 6.92 21.64 -10.68
C SER A 112 5.90 22.31 -9.74
N THR A 113 5.42 21.61 -8.71
CA THR A 113 4.34 22.11 -7.84
C THR A 113 4.89 22.86 -6.62
N LEU A 114 6.01 22.42 -6.05
CA LEU A 114 6.62 22.99 -4.85
C LEU A 114 7.84 23.87 -5.15
N GLY A 115 8.42 23.79 -6.36
CA GLY A 115 9.60 24.57 -6.72
C GLY A 115 10.88 24.15 -5.98
N ILE A 116 10.98 22.88 -5.60
CA ILE A 116 12.11 22.31 -4.83
C ILE A 116 12.92 21.34 -5.70
N GLU A 117 14.14 21.02 -5.29
CA GLU A 117 14.88 19.88 -5.85
C GLU A 117 14.50 18.60 -5.11
N VAL A 118 14.19 17.53 -5.86
CA VAL A 118 13.79 16.24 -5.27
C VAL A 118 14.89 15.20 -5.47
N GLY A 119 15.29 14.54 -4.39
CA GLY A 119 16.24 13.43 -4.39
C GLY A 119 15.61 12.17 -4.98
N GLN A 120 16.45 11.24 -5.42
CA GLN A 120 16.01 9.97 -6.02
C GLN A 120 16.90 8.82 -5.58
N ILE A 121 16.27 7.73 -5.13
CA ILE A 121 16.93 6.48 -4.79
C ILE A 121 16.26 5.34 -5.56
N GLY A 122 16.99 4.77 -6.53
CA GLY A 122 16.47 3.75 -7.42
C GLY A 122 16.69 4.08 -8.89
N GLY A 123 16.64 3.05 -9.74
CA GLY A 123 16.97 3.20 -11.17
C GLY A 123 18.43 3.54 -11.46
N GLY A 124 19.34 3.25 -10.52
CA GLY A 124 20.77 3.56 -10.62
C GLY A 124 21.19 4.87 -9.96
N GLU A 125 20.23 5.67 -9.46
CA GLU A 125 20.52 6.91 -8.71
C GLU A 125 20.48 6.67 -7.20
N LYS A 126 21.34 7.39 -6.46
CA LYS A 126 21.37 7.45 -4.99
C LYS A 126 21.64 8.90 -4.55
N ILE A 127 20.68 9.78 -4.83
CA ILE A 127 20.74 11.21 -4.50
C ILE A 127 19.77 11.48 -3.35
N LEU A 128 20.31 11.90 -2.20
CA LEU A 128 19.52 12.27 -1.03
C LEU A 128 19.27 13.78 -0.98
N LYS A 129 18.02 14.15 -0.70
CA LYS A 129 17.54 15.53 -0.48
C LYS A 129 16.47 15.51 0.62
N PRO A 130 16.10 16.67 1.20
CA PRO A 130 15.05 16.72 2.23
C PRO A 130 13.72 16.11 1.79
N VAL A 131 13.39 16.24 0.49
CA VAL A 131 12.31 15.47 -0.15
C VAL A 131 12.94 14.50 -1.14
N THR A 132 12.71 13.21 -0.96
CA THR A 132 13.32 12.15 -1.76
C THR A 132 12.27 11.14 -2.22
N VAL A 133 12.33 10.71 -3.48
CA VAL A 133 11.53 9.58 -4.00
C VAL A 133 12.37 8.31 -4.02
N SER A 134 11.77 7.15 -3.74
CA SER A 134 12.44 5.86 -3.77
C SER A 134 11.53 4.75 -4.28
N THR A 135 12.12 3.74 -4.94
CA THR A 135 11.39 2.48 -5.15
C THR A 135 11.26 1.70 -3.85
N TYR A 136 10.30 0.77 -3.76
CA TYR A 136 10.19 -0.15 -2.62
C TYR A 136 11.47 -0.97 -2.40
N ASP A 137 12.04 -1.52 -3.48
CA ASP A 137 13.26 -2.34 -3.37
C ASP A 137 14.44 -1.54 -2.84
N SER A 138 14.65 -0.32 -3.34
CA SER A 138 15.73 0.55 -2.87
C SER A 138 15.50 1.03 -1.44
N ALA A 139 14.26 1.39 -1.09
CA ALA A 139 13.91 1.81 0.27
C ALA A 139 14.08 0.67 1.29
N TYR A 140 13.79 -0.56 0.90
CA TYR A 140 14.02 -1.76 1.70
C TYR A 140 15.53 -2.03 1.89
N LEU A 141 16.29 -2.03 0.80
CA LEU A 141 17.74 -2.30 0.85
C LEU A 141 18.51 -1.26 1.66
N MET A 142 18.02 -0.02 1.70
CA MET A 142 18.65 1.09 2.41
C MET A 142 17.91 1.46 3.72
N ALA A 143 17.01 0.61 4.22
CA ALA A 143 16.17 0.95 5.36
C ALA A 143 16.98 1.32 6.63
N GLU A 144 18.16 0.71 6.82
CA GLU A 144 19.07 1.06 7.92
C GLU A 144 19.68 2.46 7.77
N GLU A 145 20.00 2.90 6.55
CA GLU A 145 20.57 4.22 6.27
C GLU A 145 19.49 5.34 6.25
N LEU A 146 18.25 4.99 5.87
CA LEU A 146 17.18 5.95 5.62
C LEU A 146 16.18 6.06 6.78
N GLY A 147 16.13 5.07 7.67
CA GLY A 147 15.06 4.92 8.65
C GLY A 147 14.86 6.10 9.59
N ASN A 148 15.92 6.86 9.88
CA ASN A 148 15.89 8.06 10.73
C ASN A 148 16.15 9.37 9.97
N ARG A 149 16.02 9.37 8.63
CA ARG A 149 16.29 10.55 7.79
C ARG A 149 15.03 11.37 7.47
N PHE A 150 13.87 10.72 7.47
CA PHE A 150 12.62 11.32 7.02
C PHE A 150 11.56 11.29 8.12
N GLU A 151 11.06 12.45 8.51
CA GLU A 151 9.96 12.59 9.47
C GLU A 151 8.61 12.16 8.86
N PHE A 152 8.46 12.28 7.54
CA PHE A 152 7.27 11.88 6.81
C PHE A 152 7.54 10.72 5.84
N LEU A 153 6.78 9.64 6.02
CA LEU A 153 6.75 8.48 5.14
C LEU A 153 5.46 8.49 4.32
N LEU A 154 5.57 8.77 3.03
CA LEU A 154 4.47 8.67 2.07
C LEU A 154 4.67 7.42 1.21
N VAL A 155 3.68 6.55 1.17
CA VAL A 155 3.74 5.29 0.42
C VAL A 155 2.64 5.26 -0.63
N ASP A 156 3.04 5.31 -1.89
CA ASP A 156 2.16 5.14 -3.04
C ASP A 156 1.96 3.66 -3.36
N GLU A 157 0.77 3.32 -3.85
CA GLU A 157 0.26 1.96 -3.97
C GLU A 157 0.57 1.12 -2.72
N VAL A 158 0.21 1.65 -1.54
CA VAL A 158 0.56 1.11 -0.21
C VAL A 158 0.13 -0.35 0.01
N HIS A 159 -0.76 -0.88 -0.82
CA HIS A 159 -1.11 -2.29 -0.82
C HIS A 159 0.10 -3.22 -1.08
N HIS A 160 1.19 -2.74 -1.68
CA HIS A 160 2.46 -3.48 -1.80
C HIS A 160 3.21 -3.62 -0.46
N LEU A 161 3.08 -2.63 0.43
CA LEU A 161 3.73 -2.58 1.75
C LEU A 161 3.24 -3.71 2.67
N ALA A 162 2.06 -4.27 2.41
CA ALA A 162 1.46 -5.35 3.18
C ALA A 162 2.19 -6.71 3.03
N SER A 163 3.08 -6.84 2.03
CA SER A 163 3.93 -8.02 1.88
C SER A 163 4.95 -8.15 3.02
N GLU A 164 5.32 -9.38 3.39
CA GLU A 164 6.24 -9.61 4.52
C GLU A 164 7.57 -8.88 4.36
N ARG A 165 8.12 -8.86 3.14
CA ARG A 165 9.38 -8.18 2.83
C ARG A 165 9.27 -6.66 2.98
N TYR A 166 8.26 -6.03 2.37
CA TYR A 166 8.17 -4.56 2.37
C TYR A 166 7.62 -3.99 3.67
N LEU A 167 6.93 -4.79 4.49
CA LEU A 167 6.50 -4.35 5.81
C LEU A 167 7.67 -3.92 6.71
N GLU A 168 8.87 -4.47 6.49
CA GLU A 168 10.08 -4.05 7.21
C GLU A 168 10.45 -2.59 6.95
N ILE A 169 10.14 -2.04 5.76
CA ILE A 169 10.28 -0.60 5.50
C ILE A 169 9.48 0.19 6.54
N ALA A 170 8.21 -0.15 6.73
CA ALA A 170 7.36 0.55 7.69
C ALA A 170 7.89 0.43 9.12
N LYS A 171 8.46 -0.73 9.50
CA LYS A 171 8.95 -0.98 10.86
C LYS A 171 10.29 -0.29 11.15
N MET A 172 11.18 -0.21 10.16
CA MET A 172 12.53 0.34 10.29
C MET A 172 12.59 1.86 10.15
N TYR A 173 11.55 2.49 9.60
CA TYR A 173 11.46 3.94 9.54
C TYR A 173 10.87 4.47 10.84
N ALA A 174 11.54 5.47 11.44
CA ALA A 174 11.09 6.16 12.65
C ALA A 174 10.02 7.22 12.36
N SER A 175 9.73 7.48 11.08
CA SER A 175 8.84 8.54 10.60
C SER A 175 7.53 8.60 11.40
N PRO A 176 7.31 9.67 12.21
CA PRO A 176 6.09 9.83 12.98
C PRO A 176 4.87 10.10 12.10
N TYR A 177 5.05 10.73 10.94
CA TYR A 177 3.96 11.02 10.01
C TYR A 177 3.94 9.98 8.90
N ARG A 178 2.75 9.47 8.56
CA ARG A 178 2.59 8.35 7.64
C ARG A 178 1.35 8.50 6.78
N LEU A 179 1.51 8.40 5.47
CA LEU A 179 0.38 8.46 4.54
C LEU A 179 0.52 7.33 3.52
N GLY A 180 -0.46 6.42 3.50
CA GLY A 180 -0.60 5.44 2.44
C GLY A 180 -1.62 5.90 1.40
N LEU A 181 -1.30 5.75 0.12
CA LEU A 181 -2.20 6.01 -1.00
C LEU A 181 -2.40 4.71 -1.78
N THR A 182 -3.64 4.35 -2.08
CA THR A 182 -3.93 3.15 -2.89
C THR A 182 -5.27 3.27 -3.59
N ALA A 183 -5.46 2.58 -4.73
CA ALA A 183 -6.79 2.40 -5.31
C ALA A 183 -7.53 1.19 -4.72
N THR A 184 -6.79 0.25 -4.14
CA THR A 184 -7.32 -1.02 -3.63
C THR A 184 -6.73 -1.28 -2.26
N PHE A 185 -7.54 -1.18 -1.21
CA PHE A 185 -7.11 -1.47 0.16
C PHE A 185 -7.46 -2.89 0.60
N GLU A 186 -8.64 -3.37 0.20
CA GLU A 186 -9.12 -4.68 0.61
C GLU A 186 -8.51 -5.79 -0.24
N ARG A 187 -7.62 -6.57 0.39
CA ARG A 187 -7.13 -7.85 -0.13
C ARG A 187 -7.79 -8.99 0.63
N VAL A 188 -8.06 -10.08 -0.09
CA VAL A 188 -8.63 -11.35 0.41
C VAL A 188 -7.74 -12.02 1.47
N ASP A 189 -6.48 -11.58 1.62
CA ASP A 189 -5.46 -12.17 2.48
C ASP A 189 -5.29 -11.50 3.87
N MET A 190 -6.18 -10.56 4.25
CA MET A 190 -6.15 -9.84 5.54
C MET A 190 -4.82 -9.12 5.88
N LEU A 191 -3.86 -9.03 4.95
CA LEU A 191 -2.56 -8.40 5.19
C LEU A 191 -2.68 -6.89 5.48
N HIS A 192 -3.83 -6.29 5.21
CA HIS A 192 -4.15 -4.90 5.54
C HIS A 192 -4.20 -4.64 7.06
N GLU A 193 -4.50 -5.65 7.90
CA GLU A 193 -4.42 -5.52 9.36
C GLU A 193 -3.00 -5.13 9.82
N LYS A 194 -1.98 -5.63 9.12
CA LYS A 194 -0.58 -5.27 9.40
C LYS A 194 -0.34 -3.78 9.14
N LEU A 195 -1.01 -3.21 8.13
CA LEU A 195 -0.93 -1.77 7.81
C LEU A 195 -1.61 -0.91 8.86
N GLU A 196 -2.63 -1.40 9.58
CA GLU A 196 -3.26 -0.63 10.66
C GLU A 196 -2.25 -0.23 11.73
N THR A 197 -1.41 -1.19 12.13
CA THR A 197 -0.43 -0.98 13.20
C THR A 197 0.70 -0.02 12.77
N VAL A 198 1.17 -0.13 11.52
CA VAL A 198 2.36 0.61 11.08
C VAL A 198 2.04 1.88 10.28
N MET A 199 0.85 2.02 9.70
CA MET A 199 0.44 3.19 8.91
C MET A 199 -0.72 3.97 9.54
N GLY A 200 -1.48 3.40 10.48
CA GLY A 200 -2.63 4.08 11.12
C GLY A 200 -4.00 3.72 10.52
N GLY A 201 -4.08 2.68 9.68
CA GLY A 201 -5.33 2.11 9.17
C GLY A 201 -6.00 2.92 8.06
N LYS A 202 -7.12 2.40 7.54
CA LYS A 202 -7.92 3.08 6.49
C LYS A 202 -8.69 4.25 7.12
N ILE A 203 -8.37 5.47 6.69
CA ILE A 203 -8.98 6.69 7.23
C ILE A 203 -10.00 7.32 6.29
N PHE A 204 -9.90 7.04 4.99
CA PHE A 204 -10.80 7.57 3.98
C PHE A 204 -10.87 6.60 2.80
N GLU A 205 -12.06 6.40 2.29
CA GLU A 205 -12.33 5.61 1.10
C GLU A 205 -13.42 6.29 0.28
N LEU A 206 -13.26 6.28 -1.03
CA LEU A 206 -14.29 6.74 -1.95
C LEU A 206 -14.30 5.83 -3.18
N GLY A 207 -15.47 5.35 -3.57
CA GLY A 207 -15.63 4.47 -4.72
C GLY A 207 -15.68 5.22 -6.05
N TYR A 208 -15.59 4.47 -7.15
CA TYR A 208 -15.77 5.01 -8.51
C TYR A 208 -17.16 5.64 -8.71
N GLU A 209 -18.21 5.05 -8.13
CA GLU A 209 -19.59 5.56 -8.23
C GLU A 209 -19.72 6.97 -7.63
N GLU A 210 -19.11 7.18 -6.46
CA GLU A 210 -19.11 8.48 -5.76
C GLU A 210 -18.20 9.52 -6.44
N LEU A 211 -17.17 9.06 -7.18
CA LEU A 211 -16.29 9.92 -7.98
C LEU A 211 -16.93 10.41 -9.28
N SER A 212 -18.02 9.78 -9.74
CA SER A 212 -18.70 10.17 -10.98
C SER A 212 -19.26 11.60 -10.92
N GLU A 213 -19.52 12.14 -9.72
CA GLU A 213 -19.91 13.55 -9.52
C GLU A 213 -18.73 14.53 -9.75
N PHE A 214 -17.48 14.05 -9.72
CA PHE A 214 -16.27 14.87 -9.76
C PHE A 214 -15.35 14.59 -10.97
N LEU A 215 -15.52 13.46 -11.64
CA LEU A 215 -14.78 13.08 -12.84
C LEU A 215 -15.61 13.40 -14.09
N SER A 216 -14.94 13.67 -15.21
CA SER A 216 -15.61 13.63 -16.51
C SER A 216 -16.21 12.24 -16.70
N GLY A 217 -17.50 12.16 -17.04
CA GLY A 217 -18.21 10.89 -17.18
C GLY A 217 -17.43 9.89 -18.03
N TYR A 218 -17.11 8.74 -17.46
CA TYR A 218 -16.52 7.61 -18.16
C TYR A 218 -17.51 6.44 -18.09
N GLU A 219 -17.57 5.65 -19.15
CA GLU A 219 -18.46 4.49 -19.23
C GLU A 219 -17.65 3.22 -18.92
N ILE A 220 -18.05 2.48 -17.88
CA ILE A 220 -17.45 1.16 -17.61
C ILE A 220 -18.17 0.13 -18.48
N ILE A 221 -17.52 -0.26 -19.58
CA ILE A 221 -18.00 -1.36 -20.42
C ILE A 221 -17.37 -2.65 -19.89
N ARG A 222 -18.19 -3.52 -19.29
CA ARG A 222 -17.79 -4.88 -18.94
C ARG A 222 -17.99 -5.76 -20.15
N ILE A 223 -16.90 -6.24 -20.74
CA ILE A 223 -16.95 -7.17 -21.87
C ILE A 223 -16.86 -8.58 -21.30
N PRO A 224 -17.96 -9.35 -21.26
CA PRO A 224 -17.88 -10.77 -20.95
C PRO A 224 -17.07 -11.44 -22.06
N VAL A 225 -16.19 -12.38 -21.69
CA VAL A 225 -15.45 -13.18 -22.66
C VAL A 225 -15.70 -14.63 -22.36
N ASP A 226 -16.13 -15.36 -23.38
CA ASP A 226 -16.43 -16.78 -23.29
C ASP A 226 -15.12 -17.57 -23.34
N LEU A 227 -15.07 -18.68 -22.58
CA LEU A 227 -13.96 -19.63 -22.64
C LEU A 227 -14.00 -20.40 -23.96
N GLU A 228 -12.83 -20.76 -24.51
CA GLU A 228 -12.78 -21.74 -25.59
C GLU A 228 -13.30 -23.08 -25.08
N GLN A 229 -13.87 -23.93 -25.95
CA GLN A 229 -14.49 -25.19 -25.56
C GLN A 229 -13.55 -26.08 -24.71
N GLU A 230 -12.27 -26.17 -25.09
CA GLU A 230 -11.28 -26.95 -24.34
C GLU A 230 -11.01 -26.38 -22.93
N GLU A 231 -10.96 -25.05 -22.82
CA GLU A 231 -10.75 -24.33 -21.56
C GLU A 231 -11.99 -24.40 -20.67
N GLU A 232 -13.19 -24.31 -21.25
CA GLU A 232 -14.46 -24.47 -20.54
C GLU A 232 -14.58 -25.88 -19.95
N GLU A 233 -14.25 -26.91 -20.74
CA GLU A 233 -14.25 -28.30 -20.27
C GLU A 233 -13.22 -28.54 -19.15
N GLU A 234 -12.03 -27.94 -19.22
CA GLU A 234 -11.05 -28.03 -18.14
C GLU A 234 -11.45 -27.21 -16.91
N TYR A 235 -12.04 -26.03 -17.11
CA TYR A 235 -12.57 -25.19 -16.05
C TYR A 235 -13.67 -25.91 -15.26
N GLU A 236 -14.69 -26.44 -15.94
CA GLU A 236 -15.82 -27.14 -15.31
C GLU A 236 -15.34 -28.39 -14.57
N ARG A 237 -14.44 -29.19 -15.15
CA ARG A 237 -13.84 -30.35 -14.45
C ARG A 237 -13.18 -29.96 -13.13
N ASN A 238 -12.35 -28.92 -13.14
CA ASN A 238 -11.66 -28.46 -11.93
C ASN A 238 -12.63 -27.81 -10.92
N ARG A 239 -13.63 -27.09 -11.42
CA ARG A 239 -14.69 -26.49 -10.61
C ARG A 239 -15.56 -27.56 -9.94
N ASP A 240 -15.85 -28.66 -10.62
CA ASP A 240 -16.62 -29.79 -10.08
C ASP A 240 -15.87 -30.51 -8.97
N ILE A 241 -14.57 -30.75 -9.13
CA ILE A 241 -13.71 -31.32 -8.07
C ILE A 241 -13.77 -30.44 -6.81
N PHE A 242 -13.59 -29.13 -6.98
CA PHE A 242 -13.62 -28.18 -5.87
C PHE A 242 -15.00 -28.10 -5.22
N THR A 243 -16.08 -27.92 -5.98
CA THR A 243 -17.43 -27.78 -5.44
C THR A 243 -17.94 -29.07 -4.79
N SER A 244 -17.56 -30.24 -5.31
CA SER A 244 -17.87 -31.54 -4.71
C SER A 244 -17.21 -31.69 -3.35
N TYR A 245 -15.95 -31.27 -3.21
CA TYR A 245 -15.26 -31.25 -1.92
C TYR A 245 -15.98 -30.36 -0.90
N LEU A 246 -16.36 -29.13 -1.30
CA LEU A 246 -17.08 -28.20 -0.43
C LEU A 246 -18.42 -28.77 0.03
N ARG A 247 -19.19 -29.37 -0.88
CA ARG A 247 -20.48 -30.02 -0.55
C ARG A 247 -20.29 -31.17 0.44
N LYS A 248 -19.31 -32.05 0.18
CA LYS A 248 -19.01 -33.20 1.05
C LYS A 248 -18.64 -32.77 2.47
N HIS A 249 -17.88 -31.69 2.59
CA HIS A 249 -17.42 -31.16 3.88
C HIS A 249 -18.35 -30.07 4.46
N ARG A 250 -19.50 -29.81 3.83
CA ARG A 250 -20.49 -28.78 4.23
C ARG A 250 -19.87 -27.38 4.39
N ILE A 251 -18.87 -27.07 3.56
CA ILE A 251 -18.21 -25.76 3.54
C ILE A 251 -19.02 -24.84 2.65
N THR A 252 -19.39 -23.67 3.17
CA THR A 252 -20.10 -22.63 2.40
C THR A 252 -19.12 -21.52 2.11
N MET A 253 -19.01 -21.08 0.85
CA MET A 253 -18.15 -19.97 0.45
C MET A 253 -18.98 -18.70 0.29
N LYS A 254 -19.06 -17.87 1.35
CA LYS A 254 -19.77 -16.58 1.31
C LYS A 254 -18.82 -15.39 1.21
N GLY A 255 -17.56 -15.58 1.57
CA GLY A 255 -16.55 -14.55 1.46
C GLY A 255 -15.12 -15.05 1.65
N PRO A 256 -14.14 -14.13 1.66
CA PRO A 256 -12.72 -14.43 1.83
C PRO A 256 -12.39 -15.35 3.02
N TRP A 257 -13.09 -15.15 4.15
CA TRP A 257 -12.85 -15.86 5.41
C TRP A 257 -13.21 -17.34 5.37
N ASP A 258 -14.18 -17.73 4.55
CA ASP A 258 -14.55 -19.14 4.37
C ASP A 258 -13.51 -19.89 3.52
N PHE A 259 -12.83 -19.17 2.63
CA PHE A 259 -11.77 -19.72 1.81
C PHE A 259 -10.51 -20.03 2.63
N GLU A 260 -10.21 -19.20 3.63
CA GLU A 260 -9.12 -19.45 4.59
C GLU A 260 -9.38 -20.71 5.42
N LYS A 261 -10.60 -20.88 5.95
CA LYS A 261 -10.99 -22.13 6.63
C LYS A 261 -10.82 -23.35 5.74
N PHE A 262 -11.19 -23.23 4.46
CA PHE A 262 -10.97 -24.28 3.49
C PHE A 262 -9.48 -24.62 3.36
N ILE A 263 -8.59 -23.63 3.14
CA ILE A 263 -7.13 -23.85 3.06
C ILE A 263 -6.62 -24.54 4.33
N LEU A 264 -7.02 -24.06 5.50
CA LEU A 264 -6.63 -24.63 6.79
C LEU A 264 -7.15 -26.06 7.01
N SER A 265 -8.23 -26.46 6.34
CA SER A 265 -8.75 -27.85 6.34
C SER A 265 -8.14 -28.73 5.24
N SER A 266 -7.36 -28.16 4.31
CA SER A 266 -6.86 -28.83 3.10
C SER A 266 -5.62 -29.70 3.31
N TRP A 267 -5.24 -30.03 4.55
CA TRP A 267 -4.02 -30.79 4.85
C TRP A 267 -4.11 -32.27 4.48
N ASN A 268 -5.32 -32.77 4.20
CA ASN A 268 -5.55 -34.14 3.73
C ASN A 268 -5.40 -34.26 2.19
N PRO A 269 -5.18 -35.47 1.65
CA PRO A 269 -5.00 -35.67 0.21
C PRO A 269 -6.16 -35.12 -0.63
N GLU A 270 -7.40 -35.32 -0.17
CA GLU A 270 -8.62 -34.86 -0.85
C GLU A 270 -8.73 -33.32 -0.90
N GLY A 271 -8.31 -32.63 0.17
CA GLY A 271 -8.30 -31.17 0.25
C GLY A 271 -7.18 -30.54 -0.56
N ARG A 272 -6.00 -31.19 -0.65
CA ARG A 272 -4.94 -30.76 -1.56
C ARG A 272 -5.36 -30.85 -3.03
N GLU A 273 -6.08 -31.89 -3.38
CA GLU A 273 -6.66 -32.06 -4.72
C GLU A 273 -7.68 -30.95 -5.02
N ALA A 274 -8.60 -30.68 -4.09
CA ALA A 274 -9.57 -29.59 -4.22
C ALA A 274 -8.91 -28.20 -4.34
N LEU A 275 -7.84 -27.96 -3.57
CA LEU A 275 -7.08 -26.70 -3.63
C LEU A 275 -6.35 -26.56 -4.97
N THR A 276 -5.79 -27.65 -5.48
CA THR A 276 -5.12 -27.67 -6.78
C THR A 276 -6.11 -27.43 -7.92
N ALA A 277 -7.27 -28.08 -7.86
CA ALA A 277 -8.34 -27.88 -8.83
C ALA A 277 -8.86 -26.43 -8.82
N TRP A 278 -9.07 -25.85 -7.63
CA TRP A 278 -9.43 -24.43 -7.52
C TRP A 278 -8.39 -23.49 -8.16
N ARG A 279 -7.08 -23.75 -7.94
CA ARG A 279 -6.01 -22.95 -8.54
C ARG A 279 -6.03 -23.03 -10.06
N LYS A 280 -6.21 -24.23 -10.63
CA LYS A 280 -6.30 -24.45 -12.08
C LYS A 280 -7.53 -23.78 -12.70
N ALA A 281 -8.72 -23.96 -12.12
CA ALA A 281 -9.94 -23.30 -12.59
C ALA A 281 -9.78 -21.76 -12.58
N ARG A 282 -9.12 -21.23 -11.54
CA ARG A 282 -8.79 -19.81 -11.47
C ARG A 282 -7.79 -19.41 -12.55
N GLU A 283 -6.71 -20.16 -12.74
CA GLU A 283 -5.72 -19.88 -13.77
C GLU A 283 -6.33 -19.82 -15.17
N ILE A 284 -7.24 -20.76 -15.50
CA ILE A 284 -7.99 -20.77 -16.76
C ILE A 284 -8.85 -19.52 -16.91
N ALA A 285 -9.66 -19.19 -15.89
CA ALA A 285 -10.51 -18.00 -15.91
C ALA A 285 -9.72 -16.67 -15.97
N PHE A 286 -8.46 -16.68 -15.52
CA PHE A 286 -7.59 -15.51 -15.52
C PHE A 286 -6.57 -15.49 -16.66
N SER A 287 -6.51 -16.53 -17.49
CA SER A 287 -5.47 -16.73 -18.51
C SER A 287 -5.45 -15.58 -19.54
N ALA A 288 -4.25 -15.28 -20.02
CA ALA A 288 -4.02 -14.12 -20.87
C ALA A 288 -4.59 -14.28 -22.28
N ARG A 289 -4.66 -15.49 -22.87
CA ARG A 289 -4.98 -15.67 -24.31
C ARG A 289 -6.32 -15.03 -24.71
N ILE A 290 -7.41 -15.40 -24.05
CA ILE A 290 -8.74 -14.85 -24.31
C ILE A 290 -8.81 -13.34 -24.07
N LYS A 291 -8.19 -12.87 -22.98
CA LYS A 291 -8.13 -11.43 -22.67
C LYS A 291 -7.30 -10.65 -23.68
N THR A 292 -6.25 -11.26 -24.24
CA THR A 292 -5.37 -10.61 -25.23
C THR A 292 -6.12 -10.41 -26.55
N ASP A 293 -6.91 -11.39 -26.98
CA ASP A 293 -7.70 -11.29 -28.21
C ASP A 293 -8.92 -10.38 -28.05
N ALA A 294 -9.58 -10.37 -26.87
CA ALA A 294 -10.64 -9.40 -26.57
C ALA A 294 -10.10 -7.96 -26.52
N VAL A 295 -8.93 -7.73 -25.94
CA VAL A 295 -8.28 -6.40 -25.92
C VAL A 295 -7.88 -5.96 -27.33
N ARG A 296 -7.46 -6.87 -28.22
CA ARG A 296 -7.20 -6.57 -29.64
C ARG A 296 -8.45 -6.16 -30.43
N TYR A 297 -9.64 -6.54 -29.98
CA TYR A 297 -10.91 -6.20 -30.65
C TYR A 297 -11.46 -4.83 -30.23
N VAL A 298 -10.94 -4.27 -29.13
CA VAL A 298 -11.35 -2.98 -28.55
C VAL A 298 -10.36 -1.86 -28.90
N LEU A 299 -9.15 -2.21 -29.34
CA LEU A 299 -8.12 -1.30 -29.87
C LEU A 299 -8.22 -1.18 -31.40
#